data_AF-A0A1Y2TSP3-F1
#
_entry.id   AF-A0A1Y2TSP3-F1
#
_cell.length_a   1.000
_cell.length_b   1.000
_cell.length_c   1.000
_cell.angle_alpha   90.00
_cell.angle_beta   90.00
_cell.angle_gamma   90.00
#
_symmetry.space_group_name_H-M   'P 1'
#
loop_
_entity.id
_entity.type
_entity.pdbx_description
1 polymer ?
#
loop_
_entity_poly.entity_id
_entity_poly.type
_entity_poly.pdbx_seq_one_letter_code
_entity_poly.pdbx_strand_id
1 'polypeptide(L)'
;MKTFSEIRTEEDLIGPGAAPGTVPTDLEQSTGLERLEILGKMEGVDIFDMRPLDASRKGTIDNPIIVKSAGDEQYAGCTGSPADSHVVTWLGVRLFWI
;
A
#
# COMPACT_ATOMS: atom_id res chain seq x y z
N MET A 1 -3.67 13.89 19.34
CA MET A 1 -3.27 13.63 17.95
C MET A 1 -4.04 12.41 17.50
N LYS A 2 -4.73 12.47 16.35
CA LYS A 2 -5.45 11.30 15.82
C LYS A 2 -4.47 10.19 15.46
N THR A 3 -4.81 8.96 15.78
CA THR A 3 -4.09 7.76 15.35
C THR A 3 -4.50 7.38 13.92
N PHE A 4 -3.78 6.46 13.27
CA PHE A 4 -4.10 6.06 11.90
C PHE A 4 -5.53 5.51 11.80
N SER A 5 -5.95 4.73 12.80
CA SER A 5 -7.31 4.18 12.89
C SER A 5 -8.43 5.23 13.06
N GLU A 6 -8.09 6.48 13.41
CA GLU A 6 -9.05 7.57 13.62
C GLU A 6 -9.19 8.51 12.41
N ILE A 7 -8.33 8.37 11.40
CA ILE A 7 -8.35 9.20 10.18
C ILE A 7 -9.56 8.82 9.31
N ARG A 8 -10.38 9.80 8.95
CA ARG A 8 -11.54 9.58 8.07
C ARG A 8 -11.58 10.50 6.85
N THR A 9 -11.00 11.69 6.95
CA THR A 9 -11.00 12.68 5.87
C THR A 9 -9.62 13.30 5.69
N GLU A 10 -9.43 14.06 4.62
CA GLU A 10 -8.15 14.73 4.34
C GLU A 10 -7.83 15.82 5.39
N GLU A 11 -8.84 16.44 5.99
CA GLU A 11 -8.67 17.43 7.07
C GLU A 11 -8.08 16.81 8.33
N ASP A 12 -8.30 15.50 8.55
CA ASP A 12 -7.70 14.76 9.67
C ASP A 12 -6.19 14.58 9.50
N LEU A 13 -5.68 14.80 8.28
CA LEU A 13 -4.27 14.71 7.93
C LEU A 13 -3.52 16.04 8.10
N ILE A 14 -4.04 16.95 8.93
CA ILE A 14 -3.34 18.18 9.32
C ILE A 14 -2.64 17.96 10.67
N GLY A 15 -1.33 18.21 10.71
CA GLY A 15 -0.53 18.13 11.93
C GLY A 15 -0.86 19.22 12.96
N PRO A 16 -0.50 19.02 14.24
CA PRO A 16 -0.78 19.97 15.32
C PRO A 16 0.03 21.27 15.24
N GLY A 17 1.10 21.31 14.43
CA GLY A 17 2.07 22.40 14.41
C GLY A 17 3.08 22.35 15.56
N ALA A 18 4.23 22.98 15.36
CA ALA A 18 5.30 23.08 16.36
C ALA A 18 5.30 24.45 17.04
N ALA A 19 5.95 24.54 18.21
CA ALA A 19 6.08 25.80 18.93
C ALA A 19 6.99 26.81 18.19
N PRO A 20 6.74 28.13 18.29
CA PRO A 20 7.62 29.13 17.71
C PRO A 20 9.07 28.99 18.19
N GLY A 21 10.03 29.04 17.26
CA GLY A 21 11.46 28.93 17.57
C GLY A 21 11.98 27.50 17.73
N THR A 22 11.14 26.48 17.55
CA THR A 22 11.55 25.08 17.51
C THR A 22 11.65 24.56 16.07
N VAL A 23 12.49 23.54 15.85
CA VAL A 23 12.48 22.79 14.60
C VAL A 23 11.37 21.73 14.70
N PRO A 24 10.40 21.74 13.77
CA PRO A 24 9.30 20.79 13.79
C PRO A 24 9.79 19.38 13.45
N THR A 25 9.15 18.41 14.09
CA THR A 25 9.22 16.99 13.71
C THR A 25 8.25 16.70 12.57
N ASP A 26 8.46 15.58 11.88
CA ASP A 26 7.56 15.14 10.80
C ASP A 26 6.13 14.94 11.31
N LEU A 27 5.94 14.54 12.57
CA LEU A 27 4.60 14.43 13.17
C LEU A 27 3.88 15.75 13.39
N GLU A 28 4.62 16.85 13.51
CA GLU A 28 4.06 18.17 13.79
C GLU A 28 3.66 18.91 12.52
N GLN A 29 4.43 18.74 11.44
CA GLN A 29 4.24 19.52 10.19
C GLN A 29 3.99 18.70 8.92
N SER A 30 4.02 17.36 8.96
CA SER A 30 3.55 16.57 7.80
C SER A 30 2.07 16.82 7.52
N THR A 31 1.71 16.76 6.24
CA THR A 31 0.32 16.89 5.78
C THR A 31 -0.01 15.87 4.69
N GLY A 32 -1.29 15.58 4.49
CA GLY A 32 -1.76 14.74 3.38
C GLY A 32 -1.18 13.33 3.40
N LEU A 33 -0.76 12.83 2.23
CA LEU A 33 -0.28 11.45 2.05
C LEU A 33 0.99 11.14 2.87
N GLU A 34 1.87 12.11 3.03
CA GLU A 34 3.08 11.96 3.87
C GLU A 34 2.68 11.65 5.32
N ARG A 35 1.73 12.43 5.86
CA ARG A 35 1.23 12.19 7.20
C ARG A 35 0.52 10.85 7.32
N LEU A 36 -0.29 10.50 6.32
CA LEU A 36 -1.00 9.21 6.26
C LEU A 36 0.00 8.05 6.34
N GLU A 37 1.10 8.13 5.57
CA GLU A 37 2.18 7.15 5.58
C GLU A 37 2.88 7.05 6.94
N ILE A 38 3.24 8.18 7.54
CA ILE A 38 3.90 8.22 8.86
C ILE A 38 3.01 7.57 9.93
N LEU A 39 1.73 7.95 9.98
CA LEU A 39 0.78 7.39 10.96
C LEU A 39 0.59 5.88 10.74
N GLY A 40 0.46 5.43 9.49
CA GLY A 40 0.37 4.00 9.16
C GLY A 40 1.60 3.23 9.62
N LYS A 41 2.80 3.72 9.28
CA LYS A 41 4.08 3.09 9.66
C LYS A 41 4.26 3.00 11.18
N MET A 42 3.80 4.00 11.93
CA MET A 42 3.84 3.96 13.41
C MET A 42 2.95 2.85 13.99
N GLU A 43 1.87 2.46 13.32
CA GLU A 43 1.01 1.34 13.68
C GLU A 43 1.40 0.02 13.00
N GLY A 44 2.50 0.01 12.24
CA GLY A 44 2.98 -1.17 11.50
C GLY A 44 2.18 -1.48 10.23
N VAL A 45 1.42 -0.51 9.71
CA VAL A 45 0.64 -0.62 8.48
C VAL A 45 1.37 0.05 7.33
N ASP A 46 1.71 -0.72 6.29
CA ASP A 46 2.18 -0.20 5.01
C ASP A 46 0.99 0.05 4.08
N ILE A 47 0.59 1.31 3.94
CA ILE A 47 -0.65 1.72 3.27
C ILE A 47 -0.55 1.56 1.74
N PHE A 48 0.65 1.68 1.19
CA PHE A 48 0.86 1.66 -0.27
C PHE A 48 1.31 0.30 -0.81
N ASP A 49 1.47 -0.70 0.08
CA ASP A 49 1.82 -2.09 -0.22
C ASP A 49 2.80 -2.26 -1.39
N MET A 50 4.08 -2.03 -1.13
CA MET A 50 5.13 -2.11 -2.16
C MET A 50 5.70 -3.53 -2.35
N ARG A 51 4.99 -4.56 -1.87
CA ARG A 51 5.46 -5.95 -1.96
C ARG A 51 5.29 -6.50 -3.39
N PRO A 52 6.21 -7.38 -3.83
CA PRO A 52 6.06 -8.04 -5.12
C PRO A 52 4.88 -9.03 -5.12
N LEU A 53 4.47 -9.45 -6.32
CA LEU A 53 3.51 -10.54 -6.50
C LEU A 53 4.01 -11.82 -5.80
N ASP A 54 3.10 -12.54 -5.14
CA ASP A 54 3.42 -13.83 -4.51
C ASP A 54 3.83 -14.87 -5.57
N ALA A 55 5.10 -15.27 -5.53
CA ALA A 55 5.71 -16.28 -6.40
C ALA A 55 6.03 -17.60 -5.66
N SER A 56 5.53 -17.77 -4.43
CA SER A 56 5.79 -18.98 -3.60
C SER A 56 5.18 -20.26 -4.18
N ARG A 57 4.21 -20.13 -5.08
CA ARG A 57 3.52 -21.24 -5.77
C ARG A 57 3.08 -20.81 -7.18
N LYS A 58 2.78 -21.77 -8.05
CA LYS A 58 2.37 -21.53 -9.44
C LYS A 58 0.95 -20.93 -9.59
N GLY A 59 0.04 -21.24 -8.67
CA GLY A 59 -1.40 -20.98 -8.85
C GLY A 59 -2.06 -21.94 -9.85
N THR A 60 -3.29 -22.34 -9.58
CA THR A 60 -4.14 -23.16 -10.47
C THR A 60 -5.50 -22.50 -10.65
N ILE A 61 -6.35 -23.03 -11.54
CA ILE A 61 -7.73 -22.55 -11.69
C ILE A 61 -8.49 -22.72 -10.37
N ASP A 62 -8.35 -23.87 -9.69
CA ASP A 62 -9.01 -24.14 -8.42
C ASP A 62 -8.41 -23.37 -7.24
N ASN A 63 -7.15 -22.94 -7.34
CA ASN A 63 -6.44 -22.19 -6.30
C ASN A 63 -5.53 -21.12 -6.92
N PRO A 64 -6.09 -19.98 -7.37
CA PRO A 64 -5.34 -18.94 -8.07
C PRO A 64 -4.43 -18.14 -7.13
N ILE A 65 -3.49 -17.38 -7.69
CA ILE A 65 -2.79 -16.32 -6.94
C ILE A 65 -3.75 -15.14 -6.82
N ILE A 66 -4.04 -14.72 -5.59
CA ILE A 66 -4.93 -13.58 -5.33
C ILE A 66 -4.14 -12.29 -5.46
N VAL A 67 -4.57 -11.44 -6.38
CA VAL A 67 -4.00 -10.10 -6.58
C VAL A 67 -4.99 -9.10 -5.98
N LYS A 68 -4.52 -8.30 -5.01
CA LYS A 68 -5.32 -7.22 -4.44
C LYS A 68 -5.32 -6.05 -5.41
N SER A 69 -6.49 -5.44 -5.61
CA SER A 69 -6.66 -4.29 -6.47
C SER A 69 -7.51 -3.24 -5.75
N ALA A 70 -7.20 -1.96 -6.00
CA ALA A 70 -8.01 -0.83 -5.56
C ALA A 70 -9.06 -0.40 -6.60
N GLY A 71 -9.07 -1.03 -7.79
CA GLY A 71 -10.03 -0.76 -8.86
C GLY A 71 -10.35 -1.99 -9.70
N ASP A 72 -11.14 -1.82 -10.77
CA ASP A 72 -11.67 -2.94 -11.58
C ASP A 72 -10.61 -3.76 -12.33
N GLU A 73 -9.40 -3.22 -12.51
CA GLU A 73 -8.30 -3.90 -13.19
C GLU A 73 -6.97 -3.67 -12.48
N GLN A 74 -6.08 -4.64 -12.53
CA GLN A 74 -4.72 -4.57 -11.98
C GLN A 74 -3.74 -5.28 -12.92
N TYR A 75 -2.57 -4.66 -13.13
CA TYR A 75 -1.48 -5.30 -13.86
C TYR A 75 -0.64 -6.18 -12.93
N ALA A 76 -0.37 -7.40 -13.37
CA ALA A 76 0.49 -8.36 -12.68
C ALA A 76 1.66 -8.77 -13.57
N GLY A 77 2.88 -8.67 -13.05
CA GLY A 77 4.10 -9.13 -13.71
C GLY A 77 4.49 -10.52 -13.22
N CYS A 78 4.29 -11.55 -14.04
CA CYS A 78 4.68 -12.92 -13.70
C CYS A 78 6.12 -13.18 -14.14
N THR A 79 7.00 -13.56 -13.19
CA THR A 79 8.37 -14.05 -13.49
C THR A 79 8.55 -15.54 -13.17
N GLY A 80 7.46 -16.23 -12.83
CA GLY A 80 7.40 -17.66 -12.56
C GLY A 80 7.48 -18.04 -11.09
N SER A 81 7.45 -19.35 -10.82
CA SER A 81 7.61 -19.93 -9.47
C SER A 81 8.59 -21.11 -9.58
N PRO A 82 9.83 -20.99 -9.04
CA PRO A 82 10.35 -19.88 -8.23
C PRO A 82 10.44 -18.56 -9.03
N ALA A 83 10.48 -17.44 -8.30
CA ALA A 83 10.62 -16.11 -8.89
C ALA A 83 11.81 -16.06 -9.86
N ASP A 84 11.64 -15.34 -10.97
CA ASP A 84 12.63 -15.13 -12.03
C ASP A 84 13.06 -16.40 -12.81
N SER A 85 12.21 -17.43 -12.81
CA SER A 85 12.41 -18.62 -13.63
C SER A 85 12.11 -18.42 -15.13
N HIS A 86 11.42 -17.33 -15.50
CA HIS A 86 11.25 -16.91 -16.88
C HIS A 86 11.17 -15.38 -17.03
N VAL A 87 11.29 -14.90 -18.27
CA VAL A 87 11.13 -13.47 -18.59
C VAL A 87 9.73 -12.98 -18.19
N VAL A 88 9.64 -11.74 -17.72
CA VAL A 88 8.38 -11.16 -17.26
C VAL A 88 7.28 -11.28 -18.31
N THR A 89 6.16 -11.84 -17.91
CA THR A 89 4.92 -11.85 -18.68
C THR A 89 3.91 -10.94 -17.97
N TRP A 90 3.50 -9.88 -18.67
CA TRP A 90 2.54 -8.92 -18.15
C TRP A 90 1.11 -9.37 -18.42
N LEU A 91 0.28 -9.34 -17.38
CA LEU A 91 -1.11 -9.77 -17.40
C LEU A 91 -1.99 -8.59 -16.94
N GLY A 92 -3.00 -8.24 -17.73
CA GLY A 92 -4.08 -7.36 -17.29
C GLY A 92 -5.16 -8.21 -16.61
N VAL A 93 -5.24 -8.15 -15.28
CA VAL A 93 -6.20 -8.91 -14.49
C VAL A 93 -7.40 -8.03 -14.22
N ARG A 94 -8.59 -8.46 -14.67
CA ARG A 94 -9.86 -7.79 -14.33
C ARG A 94 -10.46 -8.43 -13.10
N LEU A 95 -10.98 -7.61 -12.19
CA LEU A 95 -11.82 -8.09 -11.10
C LEU A 95 -13.05 -8.76 -11.72
N PHE A 96 -13.19 -10.05 -11.46
CA PHE A 96 -14.45 -10.75 -11.65
C PHE A 96 -15.25 -10.53 -10.37
N TRP A 97 -16.36 -9.78 -10.48
CA TRP A 97 -17.33 -9.63 -9.41
C TRP A 97 -17.98 -11.00 -9.13
N ILE A 98 -17.38 -11.78 -8.23
CA ILE A 98 -18.05 -12.88 -7.51
C ILE A 98 -18.26 -12.46 -6.06
#